data_AF-N0A3A6-F1
#
_entry.id   AF-N0A3A6-F1
#
_cell.length_a   1.000
_cell.length_b   1.000
_cell.length_c   1.000
_cell.angle_alpha   90.00
_cell.angle_beta   90.00
_cell.angle_gamma   90.00
#
_symmetry.space_group_name_H-M   'P 1'
#
loop_
_entity.id
_entity.type
_entity.pdbx_description
1 polymer ?
#
loop_
_entity_poly.entity_id
_entity_poly.type
_entity_poly.pdbx_seq_one_letter_code
_entity_poly.pdbx_strand_id
1 'polypeptide(L)'
;MHGSNALLSIQQTHREIADKLWDICFSYNLVNTPVKELIRHGWKPVYHFKTFTMPYFTRLFNAWYTNIDGKCIKVIPSGIAKLLTPIALAHWIMRDL
;
A
#
# COMPACT_ATOMS: atom_id res chain seq x y z
N MET A 1 -7.13 7.29 -14.56
CA MET A 1 -5.67 7.07 -14.34
C MET A 1 -5.11 6.37 -15.57
N HIS A 2 -4.10 6.93 -16.24
CA HIS A 2 -3.50 6.41 -17.48
C HIS A 2 -2.15 5.70 -17.27
N GLY A 3 -1.79 5.36 -16.02
CA GLY A 3 -0.56 4.65 -15.73
C GLY A 3 -0.68 3.17 -16.10
N SER A 4 0.21 2.67 -16.96
CA SER A 4 0.34 1.24 -17.29
C SER A 4 0.90 0.42 -16.13
N ASN A 5 1.57 1.08 -15.17
CA ASN A 5 2.24 0.43 -14.05
C ASN A 5 1.79 1.01 -12.70
N ALA A 6 1.47 0.13 -11.75
CA ALA A 6 1.12 0.53 -10.39
C ALA A 6 2.33 0.45 -9.45
N LEU A 7 2.23 1.17 -8.33
CA LEU A 7 3.16 1.13 -7.20
C LEU A 7 2.37 1.01 -5.89
N LEU A 8 3.04 0.63 -4.81
CA LEU A 8 2.48 0.71 -3.47
C LEU A 8 2.88 2.05 -2.83
N SER A 9 1.89 2.84 -2.42
CA SER A 9 2.07 4.07 -1.67
C SER A 9 1.62 3.84 -0.23
N ILE A 10 2.53 4.02 0.72
CA ILE A 10 2.26 3.81 2.15
C ILE A 10 2.23 5.16 2.87
N GLN A 11 1.21 5.32 3.71
CA GLN A 11 1.02 6.48 4.59
C GLN A 11 0.51 5.98 5.93
N GLN A 12 1.21 6.32 7.00
CA GLN A 12 0.90 5.90 8.37
C GLN A 12 1.08 7.07 9.33
N THR A 13 0.29 7.10 10.41
CA THR A 13 0.44 8.09 11.49
C THR A 13 1.50 7.70 12.50
N HIS A 14 1.81 6.40 12.60
CA HIS A 14 2.84 5.86 13.49
C HIS A 14 4.13 5.63 12.70
N ARG A 15 5.22 6.23 13.15
CA ARG A 15 6.52 6.17 12.47
C ARG A 15 7.08 4.74 12.47
N GLU A 16 6.93 4.04 13.58
CA GLU A 16 7.44 2.70 13.79
C GLU A 16 6.85 1.70 12.78
N ILE A 17 5.55 1.85 12.47
CA ILE A 17 4.88 1.04 11.46
C ILE A 17 5.40 1.39 10.07
N ALA A 18 5.56 2.68 9.76
CA ALA A 18 6.10 3.11 8.47
C ALA A 18 7.51 2.59 8.25
N ASP A 19 8.39 2.69 9.25
CA ASP A 19 9.77 2.23 9.21
C ASP A 19 9.83 0.70 9.07
N LYS A 20 8.99 -0.07 9.79
CA LYS A 20 8.94 -1.53 9.62
C LYS A 20 8.43 -1.98 8.25
N LEU A 21 7.43 -1.31 7.70
CA LEU A 21 6.97 -1.58 6.34
C LEU A 21 8.05 -1.19 5.31
N TRP A 22 8.80 -0.14 5.58
CA TRP A 22 9.93 0.27 4.75
C TRP A 22 11.04 -0.77 4.77
N ASP A 23 11.45 -1.27 5.94
CA ASP A 23 12.46 -2.33 6.09
C ASP A 23 12.11 -3.56 5.24
N ILE A 24 10.84 -4.00 5.30
CA ILE A 24 10.33 -5.11 4.49
C ILE A 24 10.48 -4.79 3.01
N CYS A 25 10.00 -3.62 2.55
CA CYS A 25 10.09 -3.23 1.14
C CYS A 25 11.55 -3.10 0.67
N PHE A 26 12.42 -2.57 1.53
CA PHE A 26 13.84 -2.39 1.25
C PHE A 26 14.55 -3.74 1.10
N SER A 27 14.24 -4.72 1.97
CA SER A 27 14.79 -6.08 1.85
C SER A 27 14.45 -6.78 0.53
N TYR A 28 13.34 -6.40 -0.11
CA TYR A 28 12.91 -6.89 -1.43
C TYR A 28 13.36 -5.99 -2.58
N ASN A 29 14.21 -4.98 -2.33
CA ASN A 29 14.65 -3.98 -3.30
C ASN A 29 13.49 -3.21 -3.98
N LEU A 30 12.38 -3.02 -3.26
CA LEU A 30 11.19 -2.34 -3.77
C LEU A 30 11.22 -0.82 -3.55
N VAL A 31 12.10 -0.34 -2.69
CA VAL A 31 12.25 1.07 -2.34
C VAL A 31 13.72 1.40 -2.07
N ASN A 32 14.13 2.62 -2.37
CA ASN A 32 15.44 3.17 -1.99
C ASN A 32 15.33 4.51 -1.24
N THR A 33 14.16 5.13 -1.29
CA THR A 33 13.93 6.45 -0.68
C THR A 33 13.49 6.23 0.76
N PRO A 34 14.13 6.86 1.75
CA PRO A 34 13.75 6.69 3.15
C PRO A 34 12.33 7.20 3.42
N VAL A 35 11.76 6.77 4.54
CA VAL A 35 10.48 7.29 5.03
C VAL A 35 10.58 8.79 5.22
N LYS A 36 9.63 9.53 4.65
CA LYS A 36 9.51 10.97 4.76
C LYS A 36 8.37 11.35 5.69
N GLU A 37 8.50 12.48 6.34
CA GLU A 37 7.43 13.07 7.15
C GLU A 37 6.67 14.12 6.34
N LEU A 38 5.34 14.04 6.36
CA LEU A 38 4.43 15.03 5.79
C LEU A 38 3.75 15.76 6.93
N ILE A 39 4.07 17.04 7.05
CA ILE A 39 3.44 17.94 8.01
C ILE A 39 2.44 18.79 7.24
N ARG A 40 1.18 18.79 7.68
CA ARG A 40 0.12 19.66 7.17
C ARG A 40 -0.39 20.50 8.32
N HIS A 41 -0.63 21.78 8.07
CA HIS A 41 -1.03 22.74 9.10
C HIS A 41 -2.30 22.27 9.84
N GLY A 42 -2.22 22.04 11.14
CA GLY A 42 -3.32 21.57 11.98
C GLY A 42 -3.60 20.07 11.94
N TRP A 43 -2.78 19.27 11.26
CA TRP A 43 -2.92 17.81 11.18
C TRP A 43 -1.76 17.11 11.88
N LYS A 44 -2.04 15.89 12.39
CA LYS A 44 -0.97 15.00 12.86
C LYS A 44 -0.01 14.70 11.70
N PRO A 45 1.30 14.64 11.95
CA PRO A 45 2.27 14.27 10.92
C PRO A 45 1.97 12.86 10.40
N VAL A 46 2.23 12.66 9.11
CA VAL A 46 2.07 11.36 8.43
C VAL A 46 3.41 10.95 7.86
N TYR A 47 3.82 9.73 8.14
CA TYR A 47 5.04 9.12 7.63
C TYR A 47 4.73 8.34 6.37
N HIS A 48 5.49 8.58 5.30
CA HIS A 48 5.17 8.03 3.98
C HIS A 48 6.40 7.64 3.17
N PHE A 49 6.20 6.64 2.31
CA PHE A 49 7.13 6.28 1.24
C PHE A 49 6.36 5.63 0.09
N LYS A 50 7.05 5.44 -1.04
CA LYS A 50 6.50 4.78 -2.22
C LYS A 50 7.49 3.76 -2.73
N THR A 51 6.99 2.63 -3.19
CA THR A 51 7.82 1.65 -3.91
C THR A 51 8.06 2.12 -5.34
N PHE A 52 8.99 1.46 -6.02
CA PHE A 52 9.05 1.49 -7.48
C PHE A 52 7.73 0.98 -8.08
N THR A 53 7.44 1.41 -9.31
CA THR A 53 6.37 0.84 -10.12
C THR A 53 6.77 -0.54 -10.60
N MET A 54 5.97 -1.57 -10.30
CA MET A 54 6.29 -2.96 -10.63
C MET A 54 5.08 -3.66 -11.28
N PRO A 55 5.30 -4.56 -12.26
CA PRO A 55 4.21 -5.33 -12.87
C PRO A 55 3.38 -6.13 -11.86
N TYR A 56 3.99 -6.59 -10.77
CA TYR A 56 3.28 -7.29 -9.70
C TYR A 56 2.24 -6.39 -9.01
N PHE A 57 2.57 -5.12 -8.74
CA PHE A 57 1.60 -4.18 -8.18
C PHE A 57 0.49 -3.86 -9.18
N THR A 58 0.77 -3.84 -10.48
CA THR A 58 -0.26 -3.69 -11.51
C THR A 58 -1.24 -4.86 -11.50
N ARG A 59 -0.74 -6.10 -11.39
CA ARG A 59 -1.58 -7.29 -11.24
C ARG A 59 -2.44 -7.23 -9.98
N LEU A 60 -1.86 -6.80 -8.86
CA LEU A 60 -2.60 -6.61 -7.62
C LEU A 60 -3.68 -5.53 -7.80
N PHE A 61 -3.34 -4.38 -8.39
CA PHE A 61 -4.30 -3.31 -8.67
C PHE A 61 -5.48 -3.83 -9.51
N ASN A 62 -5.23 -4.53 -10.61
CA ASN A 62 -6.27 -5.07 -11.47
C ASN A 62 -7.17 -6.12 -10.79
N ALA A 63 -6.64 -6.83 -9.79
CA ALA A 63 -7.43 -7.78 -9.00
C ALA A 63 -8.35 -7.08 -7.98
N TRP A 64 -7.92 -5.93 -7.46
CA TRP A 64 -8.59 -5.20 -6.39
C TRP A 64 -9.40 -4.00 -6.86
N TYR A 65 -9.28 -3.59 -8.11
CA TYR A 65 -9.96 -2.40 -8.64
C TYR A 65 -10.60 -2.71 -9.99
N THR A 66 -11.87 -2.32 -10.13
CA THR A 66 -12.65 -2.45 -11.36
C THR A 66 -13.23 -1.10 -11.76
N ASN A 67 -13.53 -0.93 -13.04
CA ASN A 67 -14.17 0.28 -13.54
C ASN A 67 -15.68 0.03 -13.68
N ILE A 68 -16.48 0.74 -12.90
CA ILE A 68 -17.95 0.71 -12.96
C ILE A 68 -18.40 2.16 -13.21
N ASP A 69 -19.11 2.40 -14.31
CA ASP A 69 -19.61 3.71 -14.72
C ASP A 69 -18.53 4.82 -14.77
N GLY A 70 -17.34 4.48 -15.27
CA GLY A 70 -16.21 5.41 -15.36
C GLY A 70 -15.48 5.65 -14.05
N LYS A 71 -15.92 5.03 -12.94
CA LYS A 71 -15.30 5.15 -11.61
C LYS A 71 -14.47 3.91 -11.31
N CYS A 72 -13.26 4.14 -10.81
CA CYS A 72 -12.39 3.07 -10.33
C CYS A 72 -12.78 2.70 -8.90
N ILE A 73 -13.45 1.56 -8.73
CA ILE A 73 -14.00 1.09 -7.46
C ILE A 73 -13.14 -0.07 -6.95
N LYS A 74 -12.81 -0.05 -5.66
CA LYS A 74 -12.11 -1.13 -4.99
C LYS A 74 -13.08 -2.28 -4.71
N VAL A 75 -12.72 -3.50 -5.10
CA VAL A 75 -13.50 -4.73 -4.91
C VAL A 75 -12.70 -5.79 -4.17
N ILE A 76 -13.40 -6.71 -3.53
CA ILE A 76 -12.78 -7.88 -2.91
C ILE A 76 -12.60 -8.95 -3.99
N PRO A 77 -11.35 -9.39 -4.29
CA PRO A 77 -11.13 -10.43 -5.29
C PRO A 77 -11.67 -11.78 -4.81
N SER A 78 -12.21 -12.58 -5.73
CA SER A 78 -12.79 -13.90 -5.43
C SER A 78 -11.79 -14.88 -4.78
N GLY A 79 -10.49 -14.70 -4.99
CA GLY A 79 -9.42 -15.49 -4.40
C GLY A 79 -8.91 -15.02 -3.04
N ILE A 80 -9.52 -14.02 -2.40
CA ILE A 80 -8.99 -13.38 -1.19
C ILE A 80 -8.75 -14.37 -0.04
N ALA A 81 -9.61 -15.37 0.10
CA ALA A 81 -9.50 -16.37 1.17
C ALA A 81 -8.17 -17.14 1.10
N LYS A 82 -7.59 -17.31 -0.09
CA LYS A 82 -6.28 -17.97 -0.27
C LYS A 82 -5.11 -17.05 0.08
N LEU A 83 -5.33 -15.74 0.11
CA LEU A 83 -4.30 -14.72 0.36
C LEU A 83 -4.31 -14.24 1.82
N LEU A 84 -5.41 -14.46 2.56
CA LEU A 84 -5.56 -14.12 3.97
C LEU A 84 -4.85 -15.11 4.89
N THR A 85 -3.53 -15.14 4.81
CA THR A 85 -2.69 -15.83 5.78
C THR A 85 -2.78 -15.12 7.15
N PRO A 86 -2.38 -15.77 8.26
CA PRO A 86 -2.34 -15.11 9.57
C PRO A 86 -1.53 -13.81 9.57
N ILE A 87 -0.43 -13.75 8.81
CA ILE A 87 0.39 -12.54 8.66
C ILE A 87 -0.39 -11.45 7.91
N ALA A 88 -1.06 -11.79 6.82
CA ALA A 88 -1.89 -10.84 6.08
C ALA A 88 -3.03 -10.29 6.95
N LEU A 89 -3.66 -11.14 7.77
CA LEU A 89 -4.71 -10.74 8.70
C LEU A 89 -4.16 -9.83 9.82
N ALA A 90 -2.98 -10.13 10.36
CA ALA A 90 -2.33 -9.27 11.35
C ALA A 90 -2.07 -7.87 10.79
N HIS A 91 -1.56 -7.76 9.57
CA HIS A 91 -1.39 -6.46 8.90
C HIS A 91 -2.72 -5.75 8.61
N TRP A 92 -3.79 -6.50 8.33
CA TRP A 92 -5.12 -5.91 8.17
C TRP A 92 -5.62 -5.31 9.48
N ILE A 93 -5.55 -6.08 10.57
CA ILE A 93 -5.94 -5.65 11.92
C ILE A 93 -5.14 -4.41 12.35
N MET A 94 -3.82 -4.41 12.21
CA MET A 94 -2.96 -3.27 12.61
C MET A 94 -3.27 -1.95 11.90
N ARG A 95 -3.99 -1.98 10.77
CA ARG A 95 -4.32 -0.78 10.00
C ARG A 95 -5.73 -0.26 10.29
N ASP A 96 -6.69 -1.16 10.42
CA ASP A 96 -8.11 -0.82 10.48
C ASP A 96 -8.66 -0.74 11.93
N LEU A 97 -7.96 -1.34 12.91
CA LEU A 97 -8.25 -1.21 14.35
C LEU A 97 -7.34 -0.15 15.00
#